data_AF-A0A1S2JYQ1-F1
#
_entry.id   AF-A0A1S2JYQ1-F1
#
_cell.length_a   1.000
_cell.length_b   1.000
_cell.length_c   1.000
_cell.angle_alpha   90.00
_cell.angle_beta   90.00
_cell.angle_gamma   90.00
#
_symmetry.space_group_name_H-M   'P 1'
#
loop_
_entity.id
_entity.type
_entity.pdbx_description
1 polymer ?
#
loop_
_entity_poly.entity_id
_entity_poly.type
_entity_poly.pdbx_seq_one_letter_code
_entity_poly.pdbx_strand_id
1 'polypeptide(L)'
;MRVLSGARPGDKTCILITDGGSGPLSRHADAVETIRLDHAAHTLARARSLPASVSVAELRRYVHHLADHLEEVLLVARSRGRRLPL
;
A
#
# COMPACT_ATOMS: atom_id res chain seq x y z
N MET A 1 -7.07 2.71 16.23
CA MET A 1 -7.13 3.68 15.10
C MET A 1 -6.41 3.12 13.88
N ARG A 2 -7.11 2.94 12.76
CA ARG A 2 -6.55 2.58 11.45
C ARG A 2 -6.62 3.78 10.50
N VAL A 3 -5.75 3.85 9.50
CA VAL A 3 -5.74 4.92 8.49
C VAL A 3 -5.74 4.28 7.11
N LEU A 4 -6.72 4.63 6.29
CA LEU A 4 -6.82 4.21 4.89
C LEU A 4 -6.79 5.49 4.02
N SER A 5 -5.73 5.68 3.25
CA SER A 5 -5.72 6.62 2.11
C SER A 5 -6.58 6.03 0.98
N GLY A 6 -7.36 6.82 0.24
CA GLY A 6 -8.09 6.30 -0.93
C GLY A 6 -7.13 5.70 -1.96
N ALA A 7 -7.48 4.55 -2.55
CA ALA A 7 -6.61 3.76 -3.44
C ALA A 7 -6.42 4.37 -4.86
N ARG A 8 -6.84 5.63 -5.09
CA ARG A 8 -6.89 6.24 -6.41
C ARG A 8 -6.36 7.68 -6.37
N PRO A 9 -5.61 8.15 -7.40
CA PRO A 9 -5.23 9.54 -7.50
C PRO A 9 -6.48 10.42 -7.60
N GLY A 10 -6.71 11.28 -6.59
CA GLY A 10 -7.83 12.23 -6.56
C GLY A 10 -8.98 11.91 -5.61
N ASP A 11 -9.00 10.74 -4.96
CA ASP A 11 -10.03 10.44 -3.96
C ASP A 11 -9.66 11.00 -2.58
N LYS A 12 -10.61 11.72 -1.97
CA LYS A 12 -10.50 12.26 -0.60
C LYS A 12 -10.04 11.17 0.37
N THR A 13 -9.14 11.51 1.29
CA THR A 13 -8.65 10.62 2.35
C THR A 13 -9.82 10.06 3.17
N CYS A 14 -10.15 8.77 2.97
CA CYS A 14 -11.19 8.08 3.74
C CYS A 14 -10.61 7.50 5.04
N ILE A 15 -10.54 8.31 6.09
CA ILE A 15 -10.02 7.87 7.39
C ILE A 15 -11.01 6.89 8.05
N LEU A 16 -10.70 5.59 8.01
CA LEU A 16 -11.45 4.57 8.75
C LEU A 16 -10.90 4.40 10.17
N ILE A 17 -11.49 5.07 11.15
CA ILE A 17 -11.12 4.93 12.56
C ILE A 17 -11.83 3.69 13.14
N THR A 18 -11.09 2.59 13.33
CA THR A 18 -11.58 1.43 14.09
C THR A 18 -11.17 1.53 15.56
N ASP A 19 -12.06 1.11 16.45
CA ASP A 19 -11.91 1.00 17.91
C ASP A 19 -10.87 -0.05 18.37
N GLY A 20 -10.35 -0.86 17.44
CA GLY A 20 -9.29 -1.83 17.73
C GLY A 20 -9.80 -3.26 17.96
N GLY A 21 -11.13 -3.47 17.95
CA GLY A 21 -11.71 -4.81 17.98
C GLY A 21 -11.64 -5.55 16.63
N SER A 22 -11.91 -6.85 16.62
CA SER A 22 -11.97 -7.71 15.42
C SER A 22 -13.27 -7.57 14.60
N GLY A 23 -13.97 -6.44 14.75
CA GLY A 23 -15.26 -6.18 14.12
C GLY A 23 -15.20 -6.15 12.58
N PRO A 24 -16.36 -6.13 11.89
CA PRO A 24 -16.43 -6.12 10.43
C PRO A 24 -15.55 -5.04 9.76
N LEU A 25 -15.45 -3.86 10.37
CA LEU A 25 -14.61 -2.75 9.88
C LEU A 25 -13.10 -3.03 10.02
N SER A 26 -12.68 -3.74 11.07
CA SER A 26 -11.29 -4.19 11.20
C SER A 26 -10.94 -5.17 10.09
N ARG A 27 -11.82 -6.15 9.81
CA ARG A 27 -11.61 -7.12 8.73
C ARG A 27 -11.56 -6.45 7.36
N HIS A 28 -12.43 -5.46 7.12
CA HIS A 28 -12.38 -4.68 5.88
C HIS A 28 -11.05 -3.94 5.75
N ALA A 29 -10.58 -3.30 6.83
CA ALA A 29 -9.30 -2.62 6.81
C ALA A 29 -8.13 -3.58 6.58
N ASP A 30 -8.15 -4.76 7.20
CA ASP A 30 -7.12 -5.79 6.98
C ASP A 30 -7.13 -6.28 5.51
N ALA A 31 -8.31 -6.43 4.89
CA ALA A 31 -8.42 -6.77 3.48
C ALA A 31 -7.82 -5.67 2.57
N VAL A 32 -8.06 -4.39 2.88
CA VAL A 32 -7.47 -3.28 2.12
C VAL A 32 -5.95 -3.21 2.33
N GLU A 33 -5.44 -3.43 3.54
CA GLU A 33 -4.00 -3.55 3.79
C GLU A 33 -3.39 -4.69 2.93
N THR A 34 -4.04 -5.86 2.86
CA THR A 34 -3.59 -6.98 2.03
C THR A 34 -3.54 -6.63 0.54
N ILE A 35 -4.60 -6.03 -0.01
CA ILE A 35 -4.64 -5.63 -1.42
C ILE A 35 -3.49 -4.68 -1.77
N ARG A 36 -3.18 -3.71 -0.90
CA ARG A 36 -2.05 -2.77 -1.11
C ARG A 36 -0.72 -3.50 -1.16
N LEU A 37 -0.50 -4.42 -0.23
CA LEU A 37 0.74 -5.20 -0.15
C LEU A 37 0.89 -6.14 -1.35
N ASP A 38 -0.19 -6.77 -1.81
CA ASP A 38 -0.18 -7.63 -3.00
C ASP A 38 0.13 -6.84 -4.27
N HIS A 39 -0.45 -5.65 -4.42
CA HIS A 39 -0.13 -4.75 -5.52
C HIS A 39 1.35 -4.30 -5.49
N ALA A 40 1.87 -3.93 -4.32
CA ALA A 40 3.27 -3.57 -4.15
C ALA A 40 4.20 -4.74 -4.52
N ALA A 41 3.87 -5.95 -4.06
CA ALA A 41 4.61 -7.16 -4.37
C ALA A 41 4.60 -7.49 -5.88
N HIS A 42 3.44 -7.36 -6.53
CA HIS A 42 3.30 -7.55 -7.97
C HIS A 42 4.15 -6.55 -8.76
N THR A 43 4.07 -5.26 -8.42
CA THR A 43 4.88 -4.22 -9.09
C THR A 43 6.37 -4.45 -8.88
N LEU A 44 6.79 -4.83 -7.67
CA LEU A 44 8.19 -5.16 -7.38
C LEU A 44 8.67 -6.37 -8.20
N ALA A 45 7.87 -7.43 -8.31
CA ALA A 45 8.21 -8.60 -9.12
C ALA A 45 8.40 -8.22 -10.59
N ARG A 46 7.50 -7.40 -11.15
CA ARG A 46 7.63 -6.88 -12.52
C ARG A 46 8.86 -6.01 -12.73
N ALA A 47 9.19 -5.15 -11.77
CA ALA A 47 10.38 -4.32 -11.83
C ALA A 47 11.67 -5.17 -11.83
N ARG A 48 11.70 -6.25 -11.04
CA ARG A 48 12.83 -7.21 -11.00
C ARG A 48 12.98 -8.00 -12.29
N SER A 49 11.90 -8.19 -13.06
CA SER A 49 11.92 -8.89 -14.34
C SER A 49 12.15 -7.98 -15.55
N LEU A 50 12.51 -6.72 -15.35
CA LEU A 50 12.79 -5.81 -16.47
C LEU A 50 14.02 -6.28 -17.26
N PRO A 51 13.96 -6.26 -18.61
CA PRO A 51 15.11 -6.61 -19.43
C PRO A 51 16.17 -5.51 -19.38
N ALA A 52 17.43 -5.87 -19.64
CA ALA A 52 18.53 -4.91 -19.73
C ALA A 52 18.32 -3.84 -20.83
N SER A 53 17.51 -4.16 -21.84
CA SER A 53 17.13 -3.26 -22.93
C SER A 53 15.95 -2.34 -22.61
N VAL A 54 15.48 -2.29 -21.35
CA VAL A 54 14.36 -1.43 -20.94
C VAL A 54 14.65 0.04 -21.26
N SER A 55 13.67 0.74 -21.81
CA SER A 55 13.84 2.16 -22.12
C SER A 55 13.93 3.01 -20.85
N VAL A 56 14.62 4.16 -20.93
CA VAL A 56 14.69 5.12 -19.80
C VAL A 56 13.29 5.60 -19.39
N ALA A 57 12.37 5.76 -20.34
CA ALA A 57 10.99 6.16 -20.07
C ALA A 57 10.24 5.10 -19.26
N GLU A 58 10.36 3.82 -19.63
CA GLU A 58 9.77 2.73 -18.87
C GLU A 58 10.40 2.59 -17.48
N LEU A 59 11.73 2.74 -17.38
CA LEU A 59 12.41 2.70 -16.09
C LEU A 59 11.90 3.81 -15.16
N ARG A 60 11.77 5.05 -15.65
CA ARG A 60 11.20 6.17 -14.88
C ARG A 60 9.77 5.88 -14.43
N ARG A 61 8.94 5.26 -15.29
CA ARG A 61 7.57 4.86 -14.94
C ARG A 61 7.56 3.84 -13.80
N TYR A 62 8.41 2.81 -13.87
CA TYR A 62 8.51 1.83 -12.79
C TYR A 62 9.03 2.43 -11.49
N VAL A 63 9.99 3.37 -11.54
CA VAL A 63 10.46 4.09 -10.35
C VAL A 63 9.32 4.87 -9.68
N HIS A 64 8.49 5.58 -10.45
CA HIS A 64 7.31 6.27 -9.88
C HIS A 64 6.33 5.29 -9.27
N HIS A 65 5.95 4.22 -9.98
CA HIS A 65 5.03 3.22 -9.45
C HIS A 65 5.57 2.55 -8.18
N LEU A 66 6.88 2.28 -8.12
CA LEU A 66 7.52 1.72 -6.92
C LEU A 66 7.49 2.71 -5.75
N ALA A 67 7.71 3.99 -6.01
CA ALA A 67 7.60 5.04 -4.99
C ALA A 67 6.16 5.11 -4.42
N ASP A 68 5.15 5.14 -5.29
CA ASP A 68 3.74 5.15 -4.89
C ASP A 68 3.41 3.94 -4.00
N HIS A 69 3.85 2.74 -4.40
CA HIS A 69 3.62 1.54 -3.60
C HIS A 69 4.42 1.51 -2.29
N LEU A 70 5.60 2.12 -2.25
CA LEU A 70 6.39 2.22 -1.01
C LEU A 70 5.69 3.09 0.03
N GLU A 71 5.06 4.19 -0.39
CA GLU A 71 4.25 5.04 0.50
C GLU A 71 3.11 4.25 1.14
N GLU A 72 2.41 3.45 0.33
CA GLU A 72 1.34 2.57 0.80
C GLU A 72 1.85 1.49 1.79
N VAL A 73 3.00 0.87 1.51
CA VAL A 73 3.65 -0.09 2.41
C VAL A 73 4.02 0.56 3.75
N LEU A 74 4.58 1.77 3.73
CA LEU A 74 4.94 2.53 4.94
C LEU A 74 3.70 2.89 5.77
N LEU A 75 2.59 3.24 5.12
CA LEU A 75 1.32 3.51 5.78
C LEU A 75 0.78 2.26 6.48
N VAL A 76 0.78 1.11 5.79
CA VAL A 76 0.40 -0.18 6.39
C VAL A 76 1.30 -0.50 7.57
N ALA A 77 2.63 -0.39 7.44
CA ALA A 77 3.57 -0.66 8.51
C ALA A 77 3.31 0.22 9.75
N ARG A 78 3.06 1.53 9.57
CA ARG A 78 2.70 2.45 10.65
C ARG A 78 1.35 2.08 11.28
N SER A 79 0.36 1.72 10.47
CA SER A 79 -0.96 1.25 10.93
C SER A 79 -0.82 -0.01 11.80
N ARG A 80 0.01 -0.97 11.39
CA ARG A 80 0.27 -2.20 12.15
C ARG A 80 1.06 -1.93 13.43
N GLY A 81 2.09 -1.09 13.37
CA GLY A 81 2.92 -0.73 14.53
C GLY A 81 2.13 -0.10 15.67
N ARG A 82 1.12 0.74 15.37
CA ARG A 82 0.19 1.30 16.36
C ARG A 82 -0.70 0.26 17.07
N ARG A 83 -0.75 -0.98 16.59
CA ARG A 83 -1.53 -2.08 17.17
C ARG A 83 -0.68 -3.01 18.04
N LEU A 84 0.65 -2.86 18.02
CA LEU A 84 1.53 -3.67 18.86
C LEU A 84 1.38 -3.22 20.32
N PRO A 85 1.36 -4.16 21.28
CA PRO A 85 1.44 -3.81 22.70
C PRO A 85 2.78 -3.10 22.99
N LEU A 86 2.74 -2.14 23.91
CA LEU A 86 3.94 -1.48 24.46
C LEU A 86 4.66 -2.40 25.44
#